data_AF-A0A368L3L0-F1
#
_entry.id   AF-A0A368L3L0-F1
#
_cell.length_a   1.000
_cell.length_b   1.000
_cell.length_c   1.000
_cell.angle_alpha   90.00
_cell.angle_beta   90.00
_cell.angle_gamma   90.00
#
_symmetry.space_group_name_H-M   'P 1'
#
loop_
_entity.id
_entity.type
_entity.pdbx_description
1 polymer ?
#
loop_
_entity_poly.entity_id
_entity_poly.type
_entity_poly.pdbx_seq_one_letter_code
_entity_poly.pdbx_strand_id
1 'polypeptide(L)' 'MWQPPLKKPLRQRIRDAGGFYLWANTTLIRIAGPAQIGVGTQPRCRSCGALKQEHVLVHDGLACPDSTLV' A
#
# COMPACT_ATOMS: atom_id res chain seq x y z
N MET A 1 2.06 -47.69 23.64
CA MET A 1 2.97 -46.54 23.85
C MET A 1 2.58 -45.45 22.87
N TRP A 2 1.91 -44.39 23.33
CA TRP A 2 1.57 -43.25 22.48
C TRP A 2 2.77 -42.33 22.36
N GLN A 3 3.11 -41.91 21.14
CA GLN A 3 4.14 -40.91 20.88
C GLN A 3 3.47 -39.67 20.30
N PRO A 4 3.71 -38.48 20.88
CA PRO A 4 3.18 -37.26 20.32
C PRO A 4 3.73 -37.04 18.91
N PRO A 5 2.92 -36.53 17.97
CA PRO A 5 3.40 -36.21 16.64
C PRO A 5 4.53 -35.16 16.74
N LEU A 6 5.58 -35.35 15.95
CA LEU A 6 6.71 -34.43 15.87
C LEU A 6 6.20 -33.03 15.48
N LYS A 7 6.34 -32.07 16.40
CA LYS A 7 5.96 -30.69 16.15
C LYS A 7 6.88 -30.10 15.08
N LYS A 8 6.29 -29.46 14.07
CA LYS A 8 7.03 -28.66 13.07
C LYS A 8 7.95 -27.64 13.79
N PRO A 9 9.16 -27.39 13.25
CA PRO A 9 10.05 -26.39 13.82
C PRO A 9 9.41 -25.00 13.82
N LEU A 10 9.75 -24.17 14.81
CA LEU A 10 9.14 -22.87 15.04
C LEU A 10 9.16 -21.96 13.79
N ARG A 11 10.31 -21.91 13.10
CA ARG A 11 10.46 -21.14 11.86
C ARG A 11 9.47 -21.57 10.77
N GLN A 12 9.21 -22.86 10.63
CA GLN A 12 8.25 -23.36 9.64
C GLN A 12 6.83 -22.96 10.03
N ARG A 13 6.48 -23.06 11.31
CA ARG A 13 5.16 -22.64 11.81
C ARG A 13 4.90 -21.15 11.58
N ILE A 14 5.91 -20.31 11.80
CA ILE A 14 5.83 -18.87 11.54
C ILE A 14 5.60 -18.60 10.05
N ARG A 15 6.34 -19.30 9.17
CA ARG A 15 6.17 -19.17 7.72
C ARG A 15 4.79 -19.64 7.25
N ASP A 16 4.34 -20.79 7.73
CA ASP A 16 3.01 -21.36 7.44
C ASP A 16 1.89 -20.40 7.90
N ALA A 17 2.12 -19.60 8.96
CA ALA A 17 1.19 -18.60 9.48
C ALA A 17 1.27 -17.22 8.78
N GLY A 18 2.09 -17.07 7.72
CA GLY A 18 2.23 -15.82 6.96
C GLY A 18 3.36 -14.88 7.42
N GLY A 19 4.16 -15.30 8.40
CA GLY A 19 5.36 -14.59 8.84
C GLY A 19 5.12 -13.43 9.82
N PHE A 20 6.22 -12.93 10.40
CA PHE A 20 6.17 -11.86 11.41
C PHE A 20 5.62 -10.54 10.88
N TYR A 21 5.90 -10.21 9.61
CA TYR A 21 5.41 -8.97 9.01
C TYR A 21 3.88 -8.93 8.98
N LEU A 22 3.23 -10.01 8.51
CA LEU A 22 1.78 -10.07 8.45
C LEU A 22 1.16 -9.99 9.86
N TRP A 23 1.73 -10.72 10.82
CA TRP A 23 1.29 -10.66 12.21
C TRP A 23 1.42 -9.25 12.80
N ALA A 24 2.57 -8.60 12.60
CA ALA A 24 2.82 -7.26 13.09
C ALA A 24 1.88 -6.24 12.43
N ASN A 25 1.73 -6.29 11.10
CA ASN A 25 0.86 -5.36 10.36
C ASN A 25 -0.61 -5.50 10.77
N THR A 26 -1.09 -6.75 10.92
CA THR A 26 -2.47 -7.01 11.37
C THR A 26 -2.70 -6.51 12.79
N THR A 27 -1.71 -6.70 13.68
CA THR A 27 -1.79 -6.22 15.07
C THR A 27 -1.79 -4.69 15.13
N LEU A 28 -0.94 -4.04 14.33
CA LEU A 28 -0.89 -2.59 14.22
C LEU A 28 -2.22 -2.00 13.73
N ILE A 29 -2.80 -2.55 12.66
CA ILE A 29 -4.11 -2.12 12.15
C ILE A 29 -5.21 -2.30 13.20
N ARG A 30 -5.16 -3.38 13.99
CA ARG A 30 -6.14 -3.61 15.05
C ARG A 30 -6.04 -2.57 16.17
N ILE A 31 -4.84 -2.12 16.51
CA ILE A 31 -4.60 -1.15 17.58
C ILE A 31 -4.83 0.29 17.11
N ALA A 32 -4.23 0.66 15.97
CA ALA A 32 -4.27 2.02 15.42
C ALA A 32 -5.56 2.32 14.63
N GLY A 33 -6.31 1.29 14.24
CA GLY A 33 -7.39 1.38 13.28
C GLY A 33 -6.89 1.27 11.83
N PRO A 34 -7.82 1.23 10.85
CA PRO A 34 -7.46 1.23 9.45
C PRO A 34 -6.71 2.51 9.08
N ALA A 35 -5.87 2.44 8.03
CA ALA A 35 -5.15 3.59 7.53
C ALA A 35 -6.12 4.74 7.22
N GLN A 36 -5.93 5.86 7.91
CA GLN A 36 -6.72 7.07 7.70
C GLN A 36 -6.23 7.74 6.42
N ILE A 37 -6.87 7.44 5.30
CA ILE A 37 -6.71 8.23 4.08
C ILE A 37 -7.59 9.46 4.27
N GLY A 38 -7.02 10.54 4.78
CA GLY A 38 -7.72 11.82 4.82
C GLY A 38 -8.08 12.24 3.40
N VAL A 39 -9.22 12.93 3.23
CA VAL A 39 -9.46 13.78 2.05
C VAL A 39 -8.52 14.98 2.13
N GLY A 40 -7.22 14.71 2.01
CA GLY A 40 -6.21 15.75 1.89
C GLY A 40 -6.54 16.59 0.66
N THR A 41 -6.36 17.90 0.77
CA THR A 41 -6.47 18.79 -0.38
C THR A 41 -5.61 18.24 -1.49
N GLN A 42 -6.25 17.85 -2.58
CA GLN A 42 -5.54 17.29 -3.71
C GLN A 42 -4.55 18.34 -4.24
N PRO A 43 -3.28 17.95 -4.47
CA PRO A 43 -2.28 18.91 -4.90
C PRO A 43 -2.63 19.45 -6.28
N ARG A 44 -2.60 20.77 -6.42
CA ARG A 44 -2.72 21.45 -7.71
C ARG A 44 -1.38 21.52 -8.42
N CYS A 45 -1.41 21.46 -9.74
CA CYS A 45 -0.24 21.68 -10.57
C CYS A 45 0.15 23.16 -10.57
N ARG A 46 1.45 23.44 -10.45
CA ARG A 46 1.97 24.83 -10.49
C ARG A 46 1.86 25.45 -11.89
N SER A 47 1.87 24.64 -12.95
CA SER A 47 1.88 25.12 -14.33
C SER A 47 0.49 25.47 -14.86
N CYS A 48 -0.50 24.58 -14.67
CA CYS A 48 -1.85 24.74 -15.23
C CYS A 48 -2.96 24.93 -14.18
N GLY A 49 -2.67 24.78 -12.88
CA GLY A 49 -3.66 24.94 -11.81
C GLY A 49 -4.66 23.78 -11.65
N ALA A 50 -4.74 22.87 -12.62
CA ALA A 50 -5.51 21.63 -12.58
C ALA A 50 -5.04 20.71 -11.44
N LEU A 51 -5.87 19.74 -11.03
CA LEU A 51 -5.45 18.75 -10.04
C LEU A 51 -4.37 17.85 -10.65
N LYS A 52 -3.36 17.45 -9.87
CA LYS A 52 -2.28 16.58 -10.39
C LYS A 52 -2.81 15.25 -10.95
N GLN A 53 -3.95 14.75 -10.43
CA GLN A 53 -4.62 13.55 -10.94
C GLN A 53 -5.25 13.72 -12.34
N GLU A 54 -5.47 14.96 -12.80
CA GLU A 54 -6.04 15.26 -14.13
C GLU A 54 -4.97 15.34 -15.23
N HIS A 55 -3.70 15.09 -14.90
CA HIS A 55 -2.62 15.12 -15.88
C HIS A 55 -2.61 13.84 -16.72
N VAL A 56 -2.31 14.01 -18.00
CA VAL A 56 -2.30 12.92 -18.98
C VAL A 56 -0.88 12.43 -19.18
N LEU A 57 -0.73 11.11 -19.35
CA LEU A 57 0.55 10.49 -19.68
C LEU A 57 0.94 10.88 -21.11
N VAL A 58 2.04 11.61 -21.25
CA VAL A 58 2.64 12.00 -22.52
C VAL A 58 4.11 11.60 -22.48
N HIS A 59 4.51 10.70 -23.40
CA HIS A 59 5.80 10.00 -23.34
C HIS A 59 5.97 9.27 -21.99
N ASP A 60 7.06 9.53 -21.27
CA ASP A 60 7.38 8.95 -19.95
C ASP A 60 7.04 9.91 -18.78
N GLY A 61 6.20 10.92 -19.03
CA GLY A 61 5.86 11.96 -18.06
C GLY A 61 4.38 12.30 -18.00
N LEU A 62 3.99 13.01 -16.96
CA LEU A 62 2.65 13.59 -16.83
C LEU A 62 2.69 15.03 -17.36
N ALA A 63 1.87 15.31 -18.37
CA ALA A 63 1.73 16.63 -18.96
C ALA A 63 0.40 17.29 -18.56
N CYS A 64 0.32 18.62 -18.75
CA CYS A 64 -0.90 19.35 -18.48
C CYS A 64 -2.01 18.90 -19.45
N PRO A 65 -3.28 18.81 -19.01
CA PRO A 65 -4.36 18.32 -19.86
C PRO A 65 -4.49 19.13 -21.16
N ASP A 66 -4.40 20.45 -21.09
CA ASP A 66 -4.50 21.33 -22.27
C ASP A 66 -3.23 21.39 -23.14
N SER A 67 -2.09 20.85 -22.67
CA SER A 67 -0.88 20.78 -23.49
C SER A 67 -0.92 19.72 -24.59
N THR A 68 -2.03 18.98 -24.71
CA THR A 68 -2.25 17.98 -25.76
C THR A 68 -2.99 18.52 -26.99
N LEU A 69 -3.37 19.82 -27.00
CA LEU A 69 -4.07 20.46 -28.11
C LEU A 69 -3.16 21.14 -29.16
N VAL A 70 -1.87 20.82 -29.19
CA VAL A 70 -0.94 21.30 -30.23
C VAL A 70 -0.13 20.14 -30.80
#